data_AF-A0A6J4Y3V2-F1
#
_entry.id   AF-A0A6J4Y3V2-F1
#
_cell.length_a   1.000
_cell.length_b   1.000
_cell.length_c   1.000
_cell.angle_alpha   90.00
_cell.angle_beta   90.00
_cell.angle_gamma   90.00
#
_symmetry.space_group_name_H-M   'P 1'
#
loop_
_entity.id
_entity.type
_entity.pdbx_description
1 polymer ?
#
loop_
_entity_poly.entity_id
_entity_poly.type
_entity_poly.pdbx_seq_one_letter_code
_entity_poly.pdbx_strand_id
1 'polypeptide(L)'
;MIGTMSEKEARQCFNEFPRHVIFRGHSHRPEILFARKRRIVSRTPAVGAKYHLDRKLPCVVTCGALTRGWYMIWDAEENYIISLAFDA
;
A
#
# COMPACT_ATOMS: atom_id res chain seq x y z
N MET A 1 -7.16 12.72 -2.33
CA MET A 1 -7.43 11.45 -3.04
C MET A 1 -8.67 10.80 -2.45
N ILE A 2 -9.71 10.62 -3.27
CA ILE A 2 -11.00 10.00 -2.94
C ILE A 2 -11.21 8.88 -3.98
N GLY A 3 -11.82 7.75 -3.61
CA GLY A 3 -11.92 6.53 -4.41
C GLY A 3 -10.61 5.76 -4.60
N THR A 4 -10.60 4.87 -5.61
CA THR A 4 -9.42 4.11 -6.05
C THR A 4 -8.36 5.05 -6.63
N MET A 5 -7.08 4.77 -6.38
CA MET A 5 -5.98 5.56 -6.97
C MET A 5 -5.85 5.23 -8.46
N SER A 6 -5.92 6.24 -9.32
CA SER A 6 -5.61 6.08 -10.74
C SER A 6 -4.11 5.93 -10.98
N GLU A 7 -3.73 5.35 -12.12
CA GLU A 7 -2.33 5.25 -12.52
C GLU A 7 -1.66 6.64 -12.64
N LYS A 8 -2.40 7.65 -13.13
CA LYS A 8 -1.90 9.02 -13.25
C LYS A 8 -1.55 9.62 -11.89
N GLU A 9 -2.44 9.48 -10.90
CA GLU A 9 -2.20 9.94 -9.53
C GLU A 9 -1.01 9.21 -8.91
N ALA A 10 -0.91 7.90 -9.12
CA ALA A 10 0.23 7.11 -8.64
C ALA A 10 1.55 7.58 -9.26
N ARG A 11 1.58 7.88 -10.57
CA ARG A 11 2.77 8.45 -11.23
C ARG A 11 3.15 9.81 -10.67
N GLN A 12 2.18 10.69 -10.47
CA GLN A 12 2.43 12.01 -9.88
C GLN A 12 3.03 11.87 -8.47
N CYS A 13 2.42 11.01 -7.65
CA CYS A 13 2.87 10.71 -6.29
C CYS A 13 4.30 10.13 -6.26
N PHE A 14 4.61 9.22 -7.17
CA PHE A 14 5.95 8.62 -7.30
C PHE A 14 7.03 9.58 -7.80
N ASN A 15 6.65 10.58 -8.60
CA ASN A 15 7.57 11.64 -9.04
C ASN A 15 7.85 12.64 -7.92
N GLU A 16 6.82 12.98 -7.12
CA GLU A 16 6.94 13.92 -6.00
C GLU A 16 7.69 13.30 -4.82
N PHE A 17 7.46 12.01 -4.54
CA PHE A 17 8.03 11.31 -3.39
C PHE A 17 8.78 10.02 -3.78
N PRO A 18 9.88 10.11 -4.54
CA PRO A 18 10.53 8.96 -5.20
C PRO A 18 11.18 7.95 -4.24
N ARG A 19 11.36 8.29 -2.96
CA ARG A 19 12.02 7.45 -1.94
C ARG A 19 11.15 7.20 -0.71
N HIS A 20 9.85 7.43 -0.80
CA HIS A 20 8.95 7.33 0.36
C HIS A 20 7.96 6.18 0.21
N VAL A 21 7.50 5.72 1.38
CA VAL A 21 6.28 4.96 1.54
C VAL A 21 5.17 5.94 1.89
N ILE A 22 4.07 5.90 1.14
CA ILE A 22 2.92 6.77 1.37
C ILE A 22 1.75 5.94 1.82
N PHE A 23 1.24 6.22 3.01
CA PHE A 23 0.03 5.58 3.53
C PHE A 23 -1.20 6.39 3.17
N ARG A 24 -2.23 5.72 2.66
CA ARG A 24 -3.54 6.30 2.38
C ARG A 24 -4.65 5.33 2.75
N GLY A 25 -5.88 5.83 2.84
CA GLY A 25 -7.07 5.00 3.03
C GLY A 25 -8.09 5.18 1.91
N HIS A 26 -9.36 5.16 2.34
CA HIS A 26 -10.53 5.61 1.58
C HIS A 26 -11.04 4.67 0.45
N SER A 27 -10.21 3.78 -0.12
CA SER A 27 -10.69 2.79 -1.11
C SER A 27 -11.47 1.61 -0.49
N HIS A 28 -11.39 1.46 0.84
CA HIS A 28 -11.88 0.32 1.62
C HIS A 28 -11.28 -1.04 1.19
N ARG A 29 -10.17 -1.04 0.44
CA ARG A 29 -9.51 -2.23 -0.08
C ARG A 29 -8.00 -2.14 0.14
N PRO A 30 -7.39 -3.09 0.86
CA PRO A 30 -5.95 -3.17 1.00
C PRO A 30 -5.27 -3.25 -0.37
N GLU A 31 -4.28 -2.40 -0.61
CA GLU A 31 -3.53 -2.37 -1.86
C GLU A 31 -2.12 -1.82 -1.63
N ILE A 32 -1.14 -2.36 -2.36
CA ILE A 32 0.22 -1.84 -2.42
C ILE A 32 0.52 -1.53 -3.89
N LEU A 33 0.73 -0.25 -4.19
CA LEU A 33 1.20 0.23 -5.48
C LEU A 33 2.69 0.54 -5.41
N PHE A 34 3.49 0.09 -6.37
CA PHE A 34 4.91 0.43 -6.45
C PHE A 34 5.43 0.48 -7.87
N ALA A 35 6.50 1.24 -8.09
CA ALA A 35 7.16 1.31 -9.38
C ALA A 35 8.10 0.12 -9.62
N ARG A 36 7.99 -0.54 -10.78
CA ARG A 36 8.95 -1.57 -11.24
C ARG A 36 9.16 -1.46 -12.74
N LYS A 37 10.42 -1.28 -13.19
CA LYS A 37 10.80 -1.19 -14.62
C LYS A 37 9.88 -0.25 -15.43
N ARG A 38 9.69 0.99 -14.93
CA ARG A 38 8.83 2.05 -15.52
C ARG A 38 7.32 1.75 -15.55
N ARG A 39 6.87 0.66 -14.92
CA ARG A 39 5.45 0.32 -14.76
C ARG A 39 5.04 0.49 -13.30
N ILE A 40 3.76 0.77 -13.08
CA ILE A 40 3.15 0.68 -11.76
C ILE A 40 2.61 -0.74 -11.60
N VAL A 41 2.96 -1.35 -10.47
CA VAL A 41 2.50 -2.68 -10.09
C VAL A 41 1.55 -2.52 -8.92
N SER A 42 0.37 -3.12 -9.02
CA SER A 42 -0.57 -3.26 -7.92
C SER A 42 -0.51 -4.66 -7.33
N ARG A 43 -0.58 -4.75 -6.00
CA ARG A 43 -0.74 -6.00 -5.27
C ARG A 43 -1.71 -5.82 -4.11
N THR A 44 -2.68 -6.72 -4.00
CA THR A 44 -3.48 -6.87 -2.78
C THR A 44 -2.69 -7.71 -1.77
N PRO A 45 -2.42 -7.20 -0.57
CA PRO A 45 -1.78 -7.98 0.46
C PRO A 45 -2.71 -9.07 0.99
N ALA A 46 -2.22 -10.30 1.08
CA ALA A 46 -2.93 -11.40 1.74
C ALA A 46 -3.00 -11.20 3.26
N VAL A 47 -4.03 -11.73 3.91
CA VAL A 47 -4.16 -11.74 5.38
C VAL A 47 -2.97 -12.51 5.98
N GLY A 48 -2.38 -11.97 7.05
CA GLY A 48 -1.26 -12.56 7.78
C GLY A 48 0.10 -12.48 7.08
N ALA A 49 0.14 -12.09 5.81
CA ALA A 49 1.38 -12.04 5.05
C ALA A 49 2.17 -10.74 5.31
N LYS A 50 3.47 -10.89 5.56
CA LYS A 50 4.44 -9.78 5.62
C LYS A 50 4.82 -9.32 4.22
N TYR A 51 4.73 -8.01 3.97
CA TYR A 51 5.15 -7.37 2.73
C TYR A 51 6.26 -6.34 3.01
N HIS A 52 7.51 -6.73 2.79
CA HIS A 52 8.68 -5.85 2.90
C HIS A 52 8.65 -4.73 1.84
N LEU A 53 8.97 -3.50 2.22
CA LEU A 53 8.85 -2.31 1.36
C LEU A 53 10.20 -1.81 0.80
N ASP A 54 11.34 -2.29 1.30
CA ASP A 54 12.68 -1.76 0.99
C ASP A 54 13.02 -1.69 -0.50
N ARG A 55 12.57 -2.69 -1.25
CA ARG A 55 12.82 -2.81 -2.71
C ARG A 55 11.63 -2.37 -3.56
N LYS A 56 10.65 -1.70 -2.95
CA LYS A 56 9.40 -1.27 -3.58
C LYS A 56 9.22 0.24 -3.59
N LEU A 57 10.25 1.01 -3.29
CA LEU A 57 10.19 2.47 -3.35
C LEU A 57 10.23 2.98 -4.81
N PRO A 58 9.46 4.02 -5.15
CA PRO A 58 8.40 4.63 -4.33
C PRO A 58 7.17 3.72 -4.22
N CYS A 59 6.52 3.75 -3.06
CA CYS A 59 5.42 2.85 -2.71
C CYS A 59 4.23 3.63 -2.14
N VAL A 60 3.02 3.28 -2.55
CA VAL A 60 1.78 3.70 -1.89
C VAL A 60 1.12 2.47 -1.27
N VAL A 61 0.83 2.55 0.02
CA VAL A 61 0.07 1.56 0.78
C VAL A 61 -1.32 2.12 1.03
N THR A 62 -2.33 1.48 0.47
CA THR A 62 -3.73 1.77 0.74
C THR A 62 -4.24 0.82 1.80
N CYS A 63 -4.63 1.35 2.95
CA CYS A 63 -5.22 0.58 4.04
C CYS A 63 -6.63 0.09 3.66
N GLY A 64 -6.99 -1.09 4.19
CA GLY A 64 -8.37 -1.55 4.21
C GLY A 64 -9.26 -0.71 5.13
N ALA A 65 -10.52 -1.11 5.23
CA ALA A 65 -11.47 -0.48 6.16
C ALA A 65 -11.76 -1.40 7.34
N LEU A 66 -11.71 -0.84 8.55
CA LEU A 66 -12.07 -1.55 9.80
C LEU A 66 -13.52 -2.06 9.75
N THR A 67 -14.43 -1.30 9.14
CA THR A 67 -15.84 -1.70 8.92
C THR A 67 -16.00 -2.91 7.99
N ARG A 68 -14.93 -3.32 7.30
CA ARG A 68 -14.87 -4.52 6.47
C ARG A 68 -13.99 -5.61 7.06
N GLY A 69 -13.60 -5.48 8.32
CA GLY A 69 -12.77 -6.46 8.98
C GLY A 69 -11.27 -6.23 8.84
N TRP A 70 -10.80 -5.25 8.05
CA TRP A 70 -9.39 -5.14 7.65
C TRP A 70 -8.63 -4.08 8.44
N TYR A 71 -7.41 -4.41 8.85
CA TYR A 71 -6.44 -3.46 9.38
C TYR A 71 -5.02 -3.82 8.90
N MET A 72 -4.12 -2.85 8.93
CA MET A 72 -2.73 -3.05 8.55
C MET A 72 -1.81 -2.52 9.64
N ILE A 73 -0.75 -3.27 9.93
CA ILE A 73 0.31 -2.87 10.85
C ILE A 73 1.55 -2.61 10.00
N TRP A 74 2.20 -1.47 10.24
CA TRP A 74 3.50 -1.16 9.66
C TRP A 74 4.57 -1.27 10.75
N ASP A 75 5.57 -2.10 10.50
CA ASP A 75 6.80 -2.16 11.26
C ASP A 75 7.82 -1.26 10.55
N ALA A 76 8.19 -0.15 11.19
CA ALA A 76 9.06 0.85 10.59
C ALA A 76 10.55 0.46 10.66
N GLU A 77 10.95 -0.32 11.67
CA GLU A 77 12.33 -0.77 11.84
C GLU A 77 12.71 -1.80 10.78
N GLU A 78 11.83 -2.79 10.60
CA GLU A 78 11.99 -3.87 9.61
C GLU A 78 11.34 -3.56 8.26
N ASN A 79 10.72 -2.39 8.16
CA ASN A 79 10.08 -1.81 6.97
C ASN A 79 9.17 -2.78 6.19
N TYR A 80 8.28 -3.46 6.90
CA TYR A 80 7.25 -4.32 6.30
C TYR A 80 5.86 -3.94 6.79
N ILE A 81 4.85 -4.26 5.98
CA ILE A 81 3.45 -4.19 6.40
C ILE A 81 2.84 -5.59 6.50
N ILE A 82 1.92 -5.77 7.44
CA ILE A 82 1.07 -6.96 7.54
C ILE A 82 -0.38 -6.50 7.38
N SER A 83 -1.12 -7.17 6.50
CA SER A 83 -2.58 -7.05 6.47
C SER A 83 -3.18 -8.08 7.41
N LEU A 84 -4.10 -7.67 8.28
CA LEU A 84 -4.79 -8.53 9.23
C LEU A 84 -6.31 -8.36 9.07
N ALA A 85 -7.04 -9.35 9.56
CA ALA A 85 -8.50 -9.35 9.60
C ALA A 85 -9.01 -9.62 11.02
N PHE A 86 -10.18 -9.10 11.39
CA PHE A 86 -10.78 -9.35 12.71
C PHE A 86 -11.26 -10.81 12.90
N ASP A 87 -11.47 -11.57 11.83
CA ASP A 87 -11.98 -12.95 11.85
C ASP A 87 -11.09 -13.91 11.03
N ALA A 88 -9.79 -13.98 11.33
CA ALA A 88 -8.85 -14.90 10.67
C ALA A 88 -8.76 -16.27 11.35
#